data_AF-A0A369JEP9-F1
#
_entry.id   AF-A0A369JEP9-F1
#
_cell.length_a   1.000
_cell.length_b   1.000
_cell.length_c   1.000
_cell.angle_alpha   90.00
_cell.angle_beta   90.00
_cell.angle_gamma   90.00
#
_symmetry.space_group_name_H-M   'P 1'
#
loop_
_entity.id
_entity.type
_entity.pdbx_description
1 polymer ?
#
loop_
_entity_poly.entity_id
_entity_poly.type
_entity_poly.pdbx_seq_one_letter_code
_entity_poly.pdbx_strand_id
1 'polypeptide(L)'
;MDVPIRPTMSLICSIIQASAQSAETVVFKGMFDYSRGHQNWFTFDFKTSPTFNCLAFHIIVSYHSRNITGLCQLLDFMSANPSTAGVPVFRIVFVVPYVVAFDLTRKNTEGFAGLHDMIAESAVWAQLDYILHSARHLPSAAHRVEIVLQTLDEELTTTAVALSLDEIRKQMPLTSTDGILVCHHYLSVDGDIYEVL
;
A
#
# COMPACT_ATOMS: atom_id res chain seq x y z
N MET A 1 33.91 -6.59 23.22
CA MET A 1 33.88 -7.75 22.32
C MET A 1 32.63 -7.61 21.49
N ASP A 2 32.78 -7.12 20.28
CA ASP A 2 31.69 -6.88 19.35
C ASP A 2 31.26 -8.18 18.70
N VAL A 3 29.97 -8.48 18.77
CA VAL A 3 29.35 -9.52 17.96
C VAL A 3 28.73 -8.83 16.75
N PRO A 4 29.27 -8.99 15.52
CA PRO A 4 28.61 -8.46 14.35
C PRO A 4 27.48 -9.43 13.93
N ILE A 5 26.26 -9.18 14.40
CA ILE A 5 25.07 -9.81 13.82
C ILE A 5 24.69 -9.01 12.57
N ARG A 6 25.28 -9.34 11.42
CA ARG A 6 24.69 -9.01 10.10
C ARG A 6 24.80 -10.16 9.07
N PRO A 7 24.16 -11.34 9.28
CA PRO A 7 23.97 -12.30 8.19
C PRO A 7 22.54 -12.33 7.61
N THR A 8 21.54 -11.70 8.26
CA THR A 8 20.12 -11.93 7.92
C THR A 8 19.63 -11.16 6.69
N MET A 9 20.17 -9.97 6.41
CA MET A 9 19.68 -9.12 5.31
C MET A 9 20.18 -9.55 3.93
N SER A 10 21.42 -10.04 3.83
CA SER A 10 21.95 -10.60 2.58
C SER A 10 21.10 -11.78 2.13
N LEU A 11 20.63 -12.61 3.06
CA LEU A 11 19.77 -13.75 2.75
C LEU A 11 18.39 -13.29 2.24
N ILE A 12 17.77 -12.26 2.83
CA ILE A 12 16.48 -11.72 2.36
C ILE A 12 16.63 -11.12 0.96
N CYS A 13 17.67 -10.32 0.71
CA CYS A 13 17.94 -9.78 -0.62
C CYS A 13 18.25 -10.89 -1.64
N SER A 14 18.98 -11.94 -1.25
CA SER A 14 19.27 -13.08 -2.13
C SER A 14 18.03 -13.95 -2.38
N ILE A 15 17.14 -14.13 -1.39
CA ILE A 15 15.86 -14.83 -1.58
C ILE A 15 14.96 -14.01 -2.51
N ILE A 16 14.87 -12.70 -2.32
CA ILE A 16 14.10 -11.82 -3.20
C ILE A 16 14.72 -11.79 -4.58
N GLN A 17 16.05 -11.72 -4.75
CA GLN A 17 16.70 -11.78 -6.07
C GLN A 17 16.49 -13.13 -6.76
N ALA A 18 16.62 -14.24 -6.03
CA ALA A 18 16.42 -15.59 -6.57
C ALA A 18 14.94 -15.85 -6.92
N SER A 19 14.01 -15.32 -6.12
CA SER A 19 12.57 -15.45 -6.35
C SER A 19 12.06 -14.44 -7.37
N ALA A 20 12.65 -13.25 -7.45
CA ALA A 20 12.24 -12.19 -8.38
C ALA A 20 12.44 -12.60 -9.82
N GLN A 21 13.40 -13.48 -10.14
CA GLN A 21 13.58 -14.00 -11.50
C GLN A 21 12.37 -14.81 -12.02
N SER A 22 11.47 -15.25 -11.13
CA SER A 22 10.23 -15.96 -11.49
C SER A 22 8.97 -15.35 -10.89
N ALA A 23 9.09 -14.43 -9.93
CA ALA A 23 7.94 -13.82 -9.27
C ALA A 23 7.32 -12.74 -10.15
N GLU A 24 6.03 -12.91 -10.43
CA GLU A 24 5.22 -11.87 -11.09
C GLU A 24 4.76 -10.81 -10.09
N THR A 25 4.63 -11.17 -8.81
CA THR A 25 4.11 -10.29 -7.75
C THR A 25 4.96 -10.39 -6.49
N VAL A 26 5.27 -9.23 -5.88
CA VAL A 26 5.91 -9.12 -4.57
C VAL A 26 4.94 -8.42 -3.64
N VAL A 27 4.65 -9.04 -2.50
CA VAL A 27 3.71 -8.53 -1.50
C VAL A 27 4.45 -8.27 -0.20
N PHE A 28 4.46 -7.01 0.22
CA PHE A 28 4.97 -6.59 1.52
C PHE A 28 3.83 -6.56 2.54
N LYS A 29 3.84 -7.51 3.48
CA LYS A 29 2.88 -7.59 4.60
C LYS A 29 3.55 -7.20 5.91
N GLY A 30 2.93 -6.29 6.66
CA GLY A 30 3.45 -5.86 7.97
C GLY A 30 4.80 -5.14 7.92
N MET A 31 5.21 -4.64 6.74
CA MET A 31 6.48 -3.95 6.56
C MET A 31 6.57 -2.64 7.36
N PHE A 32 5.40 -2.06 7.63
CA PHE A 32 5.21 -0.75 8.25
C PHE A 32 4.68 -0.85 9.69
N ASP A 33 4.64 -2.07 10.24
CA ASP A 33 4.27 -2.30 11.63
C ASP A 33 5.47 -2.02 12.54
N TYR A 34 5.29 -1.08 13.47
CA TYR A 34 6.18 -0.74 14.60
C TYR A 34 7.40 0.13 14.30
N SER A 35 7.31 1.40 14.74
CA SER A 35 8.24 2.17 15.62
C SER A 35 9.77 2.10 15.43
N ARG A 36 10.30 1.36 14.46
CA ARG A 36 11.73 1.30 14.17
C ARG A 36 12.01 2.30 13.07
N GLY A 37 12.58 3.43 13.48
CA GLY A 37 13.17 4.46 12.62
C GLY A 37 14.36 3.92 11.84
N HIS A 38 14.12 2.97 10.95
CA HIS A 38 15.12 2.43 10.05
C HIS A 38 14.76 2.89 8.64
N GLN A 39 15.19 4.10 8.29
CA GLN A 39 15.30 4.49 6.90
C GLN A 39 16.30 3.55 6.20
N ASN A 40 16.01 3.14 4.96
CA ASN A 40 16.94 2.44 4.07
C ASN A 40 17.37 1.02 4.49
N TRP A 41 16.57 0.28 5.25
CA TRP A 41 16.90 -1.10 5.63
C TRP A 41 16.82 -2.10 4.45
N PHE A 42 16.17 -1.71 3.36
CA PHE A 42 15.99 -2.53 2.16
C PHE A 42 16.14 -1.66 0.90
N THR A 43 17.04 -2.07 0.01
CA THR A 43 17.15 -1.53 -1.34
C THR A 43 17.09 -2.65 -2.37
N PHE A 44 16.29 -2.47 -3.42
CA PHE A 44 16.09 -3.43 -4.49
C PHE A 44 15.82 -2.73 -5.81
N ASP A 45 16.45 -3.23 -6.88
CA ASP A 45 16.16 -2.75 -8.23
C ASP A 45 15.11 -3.63 -8.91
N PHE A 46 13.87 -3.16 -8.89
CA PHE A 46 12.73 -3.85 -9.49
C PHE A 46 12.82 -3.95 -11.03
N LYS A 47 13.74 -3.24 -11.68
CA LYS A 47 13.99 -3.36 -13.13
C LYS A 47 14.72 -4.65 -13.51
N THR A 48 15.32 -5.33 -12.54
CA THR A 48 16.17 -6.50 -12.79
C THR A 48 15.38 -7.80 -13.04
N SER A 49 14.07 -7.79 -12.80
CA SER A 49 13.21 -8.92 -13.11
C SER A 49 12.30 -8.62 -14.30
N PRO A 50 12.40 -9.38 -15.41
CA PRO A 50 11.56 -9.20 -16.59
C PRO A 50 10.14 -9.75 -16.41
N THR A 51 9.92 -10.64 -15.44
CA THR A 51 8.59 -11.23 -15.15
C THR A 51 7.84 -10.42 -14.10
N PHE A 52 8.51 -9.51 -13.40
CA PHE A 52 7.92 -8.76 -12.31
C PHE A 52 6.91 -7.73 -12.82
N ASN A 53 5.67 -7.88 -12.37
CA ASN A 53 4.53 -7.11 -12.88
C ASN A 53 3.82 -6.32 -11.77
N CYS A 54 3.81 -6.82 -10.53
CA CYS A 54 3.06 -6.21 -9.44
C CYS A 54 3.86 -6.06 -8.16
N LEU A 55 3.84 -4.84 -7.61
CA LEU A 55 4.36 -4.52 -6.29
C LEU A 55 3.20 -4.13 -5.37
N ALA A 56 2.95 -4.92 -4.33
CA ALA A 56 1.84 -4.71 -3.42
C ALA A 56 2.29 -4.43 -1.99
N PHE A 57 1.70 -3.42 -1.34
CA PHE A 57 1.95 -3.05 0.05
C PHE A 57 0.68 -3.19 0.88
N HIS A 58 0.72 -4.02 1.92
CA HIS A 58 -0.39 -4.16 2.85
C HIS A 58 -0.15 -3.26 4.07
N ILE A 59 -0.99 -2.24 4.21
CA ILE A 59 -0.99 -1.30 5.33
C ILE A 59 -2.16 -1.68 6.26
N ILE A 60 -1.84 -2.09 7.49
CA ILE A 60 -2.87 -2.41 8.48
C ILE A 60 -3.43 -1.10 9.02
N VAL A 61 -4.74 -0.96 8.90
CA VAL A 61 -5.49 0.19 9.40
C VAL A 61 -5.65 0.08 10.92
N SER A 62 -5.38 1.17 11.63
CA SER A 62 -5.61 1.27 13.08
C SER A 62 -6.25 2.62 13.46
N TYR A 63 -6.88 2.66 14.63
CA TYR A 63 -7.60 3.82 15.19
C TYR A 63 -6.74 5.05 15.57
N HIS A 64 -5.46 5.04 15.22
CA HIS A 64 -4.51 6.08 15.61
C HIS A 64 -3.80 6.62 14.38
N SER A 65 -3.15 7.79 14.50
CA SER A 65 -2.30 8.48 13.48
C SER A 65 -1.27 7.61 12.72
N ARG A 66 -1.18 6.33 13.08
CA ARG A 66 -0.40 5.25 12.49
C ARG A 66 -0.73 4.97 11.02
N ASN A 67 -1.94 5.25 10.53
CA ASN A 67 -2.26 5.06 9.10
C ASN A 67 -1.44 6.03 8.22
N ILE A 68 -1.32 7.28 8.67
CA ILE A 68 -0.44 8.28 8.04
C ILE A 68 1.02 7.80 8.14
N THR A 69 1.41 7.18 9.25
CA THR A 69 2.78 6.62 9.40
C THR A 69 3.08 5.55 8.35
N GLY A 70 2.16 4.62 8.07
CA GLY A 70 2.38 3.60 7.04
C GLY A 70 2.53 4.19 5.64
N LEU A 71 1.73 5.21 5.31
CA LEU A 71 1.86 5.94 4.04
C LEU A 71 3.16 6.76 3.96
N CYS A 72 3.57 7.43 5.05
CA CYS A 72 4.87 8.12 5.09
C CYS A 72 6.03 7.14 4.92
N GLN A 73 5.97 5.96 5.54
CA GLN A 73 6.99 4.93 5.39
C GLN A 73 7.03 4.35 3.96
N LEU A 74 5.90 4.30 3.27
CA LEU A 74 5.85 3.96 1.85
C LEU A 74 6.58 5.02 1.00
N LEU A 75 6.39 6.31 1.28
CA LEU A 75 7.14 7.38 0.60
C LEU A 75 8.65 7.26 0.83
N ASP A 76 9.06 7.02 2.08
CA ASP A 76 10.47 6.79 2.42
C ASP A 76 11.03 5.58 1.66
N PHE A 77 10.24 4.50 1.57
CA PHE A 77 10.59 3.30 0.84
C PHE A 77 10.77 3.56 -0.65
N MET A 78 9.82 4.26 -1.29
CA MET A 78 9.89 4.61 -2.72
C MET A 78 11.06 5.55 -3.02
N SER A 79 11.34 6.47 -2.10
CA SER A 79 12.50 7.36 -2.20
C SER A 79 13.82 6.59 -2.14
N ALA A 80 13.90 5.56 -1.29
CA ALA A 80 15.04 4.66 -1.21
C ALA A 80 15.12 3.66 -2.38
N ASN A 81 13.99 3.41 -3.06
CA ASN A 81 13.85 2.43 -4.14
C ASN A 81 13.17 3.05 -5.38
N PRO A 82 13.83 3.94 -6.13
CA PRO A 82 13.18 4.67 -7.24
C PRO A 82 12.65 3.77 -8.36
N SER A 83 13.17 2.54 -8.49
CA SER A 83 12.69 1.54 -9.46
C SER A 83 11.27 1.04 -9.16
N THR A 84 10.76 1.22 -7.93
CA THR A 84 9.39 0.86 -7.54
C THR A 84 8.32 1.59 -8.35
N ALA A 85 8.59 2.84 -8.70
CA ALA A 85 7.67 3.66 -9.47
C ALA A 85 7.68 3.32 -10.98
N GLY A 86 8.61 2.45 -11.43
CA GLY A 86 8.62 1.91 -12.79
C GLY A 86 7.95 0.54 -12.93
N VAL A 87 7.36 0.02 -11.86
CA VAL A 87 6.67 -1.29 -11.88
C VAL A 87 5.34 -1.15 -12.62
N PRO A 88 4.93 -2.13 -13.45
CA PRO A 88 3.67 -2.01 -14.22
C PRO A 88 2.44 -1.83 -13.33
N VAL A 89 2.32 -2.59 -12.23
CA VAL A 89 1.23 -2.47 -11.26
C VAL A 89 1.80 -2.13 -9.89
N PHE A 90 1.39 -0.98 -9.34
CA PHE A 90 1.70 -0.54 -7.99
C PHE A 90 0.42 -0.57 -7.14
N ARG A 91 0.36 -1.43 -6.13
CA ARG A 91 -0.84 -1.68 -5.32
C ARG A 91 -0.63 -1.31 -3.86
N ILE A 92 -1.55 -0.53 -3.31
CA ILE A 92 -1.65 -0.26 -1.87
C ILE A 92 -2.93 -0.92 -1.36
N VAL A 93 -2.81 -1.82 -0.39
CA VAL A 93 -3.91 -2.55 0.23
C VAL A 93 -4.04 -2.09 1.69
N PHE A 94 -5.11 -1.36 2.00
CA PHE A 94 -5.51 -1.04 3.35
C PHE A 94 -6.28 -2.21 3.94
N VAL A 95 -5.72 -2.88 4.94
CA VAL A 95 -6.35 -4.01 5.62
C VAL A 95 -6.98 -3.51 6.90
N VAL A 96 -8.31 -3.60 7.01
CA VAL A 96 -9.05 -3.26 8.23
C VAL A 96 -9.17 -4.52 9.10
N PRO A 97 -8.43 -4.63 10.21
CA PRO A 97 -8.43 -5.84 11.03
C PRO A 97 -9.74 -5.98 11.82
N TYR A 98 -10.08 -7.23 12.18
CA TYR A 98 -11.35 -7.58 12.84
C TYR A 98 -11.61 -6.76 14.11
N VAL A 99 -10.58 -6.51 14.93
CA VAL A 99 -10.72 -5.72 16.17
C VAL A 99 -11.15 -4.29 15.86
N VAL A 100 -10.63 -3.71 14.77
CA VAL A 100 -11.02 -2.37 14.32
C VAL A 100 -12.43 -2.40 13.75
N ALA A 101 -12.73 -3.37 12.88
CA ALA A 101 -14.06 -3.58 12.31
C ALA A 101 -15.15 -3.76 13.40
N PHE A 102 -14.88 -4.60 14.40
CA PHE A 102 -15.78 -4.88 15.51
C PHE A 102 -16.00 -3.67 16.44
N ASP A 103 -14.97 -2.86 16.67
CA ASP A 103 -15.15 -1.61 17.41
C ASP A 103 -15.93 -0.56 16.59
N LEU A 104 -15.71 -0.52 15.26
CA LEU A 104 -16.40 0.41 14.34
C LEU A 104 -17.91 0.13 14.30
N THR A 105 -18.30 -1.14 14.28
CA THR A 105 -19.73 -1.54 14.27
C THR A 105 -20.42 -1.30 15.61
N ARG A 106 -19.67 -1.22 16.72
CA ARG A 106 -20.25 -1.14 18.08
C ARG A 106 -20.28 0.28 18.69
N LYS A 107 -19.46 1.23 18.20
CA LYS A 107 -19.23 2.54 18.85
C LYS A 107 -19.60 3.79 18.02
N ASN A 108 -20.72 3.79 17.28
CA ASN A 108 -21.18 4.89 16.42
C ASN A 108 -20.40 5.07 15.10
N THR A 109 -21.13 5.57 14.10
CA THR A 109 -20.67 6.07 12.79
C THR A 109 -19.49 7.05 12.86
N GLU A 110 -19.27 7.70 14.00
CA GLU A 110 -18.17 8.65 14.22
C GLU A 110 -16.78 8.00 14.10
N GLY A 111 -16.62 6.73 14.50
CA GLY A 111 -15.34 6.02 14.37
C GLY A 111 -14.97 5.75 12.91
N PHE A 112 -15.97 5.49 12.07
CA PHE A 112 -15.77 5.27 10.64
C PHE A 112 -15.48 6.59 9.91
N ALA A 113 -16.19 7.67 10.28
CA ALA A 113 -15.89 9.01 9.79
C ALA A 113 -14.44 9.40 10.10
N GLY A 114 -13.96 9.15 11.32
CA GLY A 114 -12.56 9.42 11.67
C GLY A 114 -11.55 8.57 10.88
N LEU A 115 -11.87 7.32 10.54
CA LEU A 115 -11.03 6.50 9.67
C LEU A 115 -11.02 7.02 8.22
N HIS A 116 -12.20 7.39 7.72
CA HIS A 116 -12.38 8.02 6.41
C HIS A 116 -11.53 9.29 6.34
N ASP A 117 -11.75 10.25 7.23
CA ASP A 117 -11.04 11.53 7.26
C ASP A 117 -9.52 11.32 7.31
N MET A 118 -9.05 10.36 8.12
CA MET A 118 -7.62 10.07 8.25
C MET A 118 -6.97 9.50 6.99
N ILE A 119 -7.65 8.61 6.27
CA ILE A 119 -7.13 8.07 5.02
C ILE A 119 -7.31 9.11 3.94
N ALA A 120 -8.50 9.68 3.80
CA ALA A 120 -8.90 10.56 2.71
C ALA A 120 -8.20 11.92 2.71
N GLU A 121 -7.90 12.51 3.87
CA GLU A 121 -7.36 13.88 3.95
C GLU A 121 -5.83 13.94 4.10
N SER A 122 -5.13 12.81 3.93
CA SER A 122 -3.68 12.77 4.11
C SER A 122 -2.94 13.50 2.99
N ALA A 123 -2.15 14.52 3.35
CA ALA A 123 -1.24 15.22 2.42
C ALA A 123 -0.18 14.30 1.77
N VAL A 124 -0.02 13.07 2.28
CA VAL A 124 0.86 12.04 1.70
C VAL A 124 0.39 11.62 0.31
N TRP A 125 -0.92 11.66 0.03
CA TRP A 125 -1.46 11.28 -1.27
C TRP A 125 -0.94 12.16 -2.40
N ALA A 126 -0.89 13.48 -2.20
CA ALA A 126 -0.36 14.40 -3.19
C ALA A 126 1.14 14.13 -3.48
N GLN A 127 1.92 13.76 -2.46
CA GLN A 127 3.33 13.41 -2.64
C GLN A 127 3.49 12.09 -3.40
N LEU A 128 2.66 11.09 -3.06
CA LEU A 128 2.65 9.80 -3.76
C LEU A 128 2.24 9.98 -5.23
N ASP A 129 1.21 10.79 -5.49
CA ASP A 129 0.71 11.11 -6.82
C ASP A 129 1.81 11.73 -7.70
N TYR A 130 2.57 12.67 -7.14
CA TYR A 130 3.71 13.28 -7.82
C TYR A 130 4.82 12.26 -8.13
N ILE A 131 5.20 11.41 -7.16
CA ILE A 131 6.25 10.40 -7.36
C ILE A 131 5.84 9.43 -8.48
N LEU A 132 4.64 8.88 -8.41
CA LEU A 132 4.12 7.92 -9.39
C LEU A 132 3.99 8.55 -10.78
N HIS A 133 3.47 9.78 -10.86
CA HIS A 133 3.37 10.50 -12.14
C HIS A 133 4.74 10.80 -12.75
N SER A 134 5.70 11.27 -11.95
CA SER A 134 7.05 11.62 -12.44
C SER A 134 7.84 10.42 -12.98
N ALA A 135 7.61 9.22 -12.42
CA ALA A 135 8.26 7.99 -12.85
C ALA A 135 7.71 7.44 -14.17
N ARG A 136 6.53 7.89 -14.61
CA ARG A 136 5.86 7.41 -15.83
C ARG A 136 6.63 7.72 -17.12
N HIS A 137 7.51 8.73 -17.10
CA HIS A 137 8.34 9.06 -18.26
C HIS A 137 9.46 8.03 -18.51
N LEU A 138 9.58 7.00 -17.68
CA LEU A 138 10.52 5.91 -17.87
C LEU A 138 10.00 4.91 -18.92
N PRO A 139 10.87 4.46 -19.84
CA PRO A 139 10.48 3.56 -20.92
C PRO A 139 10.29 2.12 -20.40
N SER A 140 9.13 1.80 -19.82
CA SER A 140 8.65 0.44 -19.57
C SER A 140 7.23 0.48 -18.97
N ALA A 141 6.26 0.00 -19.74
CA ALA A 141 4.92 -0.43 -19.35
C ALA A 141 3.88 0.62 -18.89
N ALA A 142 2.61 0.27 -19.16
CA ALA A 142 1.46 0.92 -18.59
C ALA A 142 1.54 0.84 -17.07
N HIS A 143 1.72 1.99 -16.43
CA HIS A 143 1.74 2.12 -14.99
C HIS A 143 0.29 2.15 -14.51
N ARG A 144 -0.16 1.16 -13.74
CA ARG A 144 -1.47 1.13 -13.07
C ARG A 144 -1.25 1.24 -11.57
N VAL A 145 -1.97 2.15 -10.93
CA VAL A 145 -1.94 2.37 -9.49
C VAL A 145 -3.24 1.83 -8.91
N GLU A 146 -3.16 0.82 -8.05
CA GLU A 146 -4.33 0.21 -7.44
C GLU A 146 -4.40 0.55 -5.95
N ILE A 147 -5.47 1.25 -5.55
CA ILE A 147 -5.79 1.47 -4.14
C ILE A 147 -6.90 0.51 -3.75
N VAL A 148 -6.62 -0.34 -2.78
CA VAL A 148 -7.51 -1.40 -2.36
C VAL A 148 -7.85 -1.21 -0.89
N LEU A 149 -9.14 -1.17 -0.57
CA LEU A 149 -9.60 -1.36 0.81
C LEU A 149 -10.04 -2.82 0.99
N GLN A 150 -9.48 -3.51 1.98
CA GLN A 150 -9.83 -4.88 2.34
C GLN A 150 -10.44 -4.90 3.73
N THR A 151 -11.70 -5.32 3.84
CA THR A 151 -12.44 -5.44 5.09
C THR A 151 -12.77 -6.91 5.39
N LEU A 152 -13.13 -7.23 6.63
CA LEU A 152 -13.55 -8.58 7.05
C LEU A 152 -15.07 -8.68 7.29
N ASP A 153 -15.80 -7.59 7.07
CA ASP A 153 -17.21 -7.46 7.45
C ASP A 153 -18.00 -6.83 6.30
N GLU A 154 -19.02 -7.54 5.83
CA GLU A 154 -19.90 -7.16 4.73
C GLU A 154 -20.81 -5.98 5.11
N GLU A 155 -21.14 -5.85 6.40
CA GLU A 155 -22.01 -4.78 6.92
C GLU A 155 -21.27 -3.45 7.11
N LEU A 156 -19.93 -3.46 7.03
CA LEU A 156 -19.08 -2.25 7.02
C LEU A 156 -19.15 -1.54 5.65
N THR A 157 -20.36 -1.10 5.33
CA THR A 157 -20.75 0.08 4.53
C THR A 157 -20.03 0.30 3.21
N THR A 158 -20.55 -0.32 2.16
CA THR A 158 -20.34 0.05 0.74
C THR A 158 -20.34 1.56 0.50
N THR A 159 -21.23 2.33 1.15
CA THR A 159 -21.33 3.79 0.94
C THR A 159 -20.13 4.57 1.50
N ALA A 160 -19.69 4.27 2.71
CA ALA A 160 -18.61 5.02 3.34
C ALA A 160 -17.24 4.62 2.75
N VAL A 161 -17.11 3.39 2.28
CA VAL A 161 -15.97 2.94 1.47
C VAL A 161 -15.93 3.65 0.11
N ALA A 162 -17.05 3.72 -0.62
CA ALA A 162 -17.11 4.44 -1.89
C ALA A 162 -16.71 5.92 -1.75
N LEU A 163 -17.21 6.58 -0.70
CA LEU A 163 -16.84 7.96 -0.37
C LEU A 163 -15.36 8.13 -0.02
N SER A 164 -14.72 7.10 0.57
CA SER A 164 -13.28 7.15 0.88
C SER A 164 -12.43 7.09 -0.39
N LEU A 165 -12.81 6.23 -1.34
CA LEU A 165 -12.08 6.04 -2.59
C LEU A 165 -12.20 7.25 -3.52
N ASP A 166 -13.38 7.87 -3.59
CA ASP A 166 -13.57 9.11 -4.35
C ASP A 166 -12.73 10.27 -3.80
N GLU A 167 -12.58 10.35 -2.48
CA GLU A 167 -11.74 11.40 -1.89
C GLU A 167 -10.26 11.16 -2.14
N ILE A 168 -9.78 9.90 -2.08
CA ILE A 168 -8.41 9.56 -2.50
C ILE A 168 -8.15 9.96 -3.96
N ARG A 169 -9.12 9.73 -4.86
CA ARG A 169 -9.01 10.18 -6.27
C ARG A 169 -8.85 11.69 -6.39
N LYS A 170 -9.52 12.48 -5.54
CA LYS A 170 -9.34 13.95 -5.52
C LYS A 170 -7.98 14.36 -5.01
N GLN A 171 -7.40 13.60 -4.07
CA GLN A 171 -6.05 13.85 -3.55
C GLN A 171 -4.93 13.37 -4.49
N MET A 172 -5.25 12.51 -5.46
CA MET A 172 -4.32 12.00 -6.47
C MET A 172 -4.74 12.41 -7.90
N PRO A 173 -4.85 13.71 -8.20
CA PRO A 173 -5.39 14.19 -9.46
C PRO A 173 -4.55 13.83 -10.69
N LEU A 174 -3.23 13.69 -10.57
CA LEU A 174 -2.35 13.39 -11.71
C LEU A 174 -2.58 11.95 -12.20
N THR A 175 -2.47 10.98 -11.30
CA THR A 175 -2.72 9.55 -11.59
C THR A 175 -4.18 9.29 -11.96
N SER A 176 -5.12 10.03 -11.37
CA SER A 176 -6.56 9.96 -11.71
C SER A 176 -6.84 10.47 -13.13
N THR A 177 -6.34 11.66 -13.49
CA THR A 177 -6.54 12.26 -14.82
C THR A 177 -5.89 11.42 -15.92
N ASP A 178 -4.76 10.81 -15.61
CA ASP A 178 -4.04 9.91 -16.50
C ASP A 178 -4.76 8.56 -16.73
N GLY A 179 -5.85 8.29 -16.00
CA GLY A 179 -6.64 7.06 -16.11
C GLY A 179 -5.92 5.83 -15.57
N ILE A 180 -4.92 6.01 -14.72
CA ILE A 180 -4.09 4.92 -14.19
C ILE A 180 -4.42 4.55 -12.75
N LEU A 181 -5.07 5.44 -12.02
CA LEU A 181 -5.56 5.18 -10.67
C LEU A 181 -6.85 4.36 -10.73
N VAL A 182 -6.82 3.17 -10.13
CA VAL A 182 -7.98 2.31 -9.95
C VAL A 182 -8.18 2.07 -8.47
N CYS A 183 -9.41 2.21 -8.00
CA CYS A 183 -9.76 2.02 -6.61
C CYS A 183 -10.75 0.86 -6.49
N HIS A 184 -10.45 -0.10 -5.62
CA HIS A 184 -11.24 -1.30 -5.40
C HIS A 184 -11.60 -1.46 -3.92
N HIS A 185 -12.73 -2.11 -3.67
CA HIS A 185 -13.11 -2.59 -2.36
C HIS A 185 -13.22 -4.11 -2.40
N TYR A 186 -12.55 -4.79 -1.49
CA TYR A 186 -12.70 -6.23 -1.32
C TYR A 186 -13.16 -6.59 0.09
N LEU A 187 -14.03 -7.58 0.15
CA LEU A 187 -14.43 -8.27 1.36
C LEU A 187 -13.62 -9.55 1.49
N SER A 188 -13.10 -9.81 2.68
CA SER A 188 -12.37 -11.02 3.02
C SER A 188 -13.23 -11.88 3.96
N VAL A 189 -13.74 -13.01 3.47
CA VAL A 189 -14.58 -13.95 4.23
C VAL A 189 -13.87 -15.29 4.30
N ASP A 190 -13.59 -15.79 5.51
CA ASP A 190 -12.94 -17.10 5.74
C ASP A 190 -11.63 -17.36 4.99
N GLY A 191 -10.93 -16.28 4.62
CA GLY A 191 -9.66 -16.32 3.87
C GLY A 191 -9.81 -16.16 2.36
N ASP A 192 -11.04 -16.18 1.84
CA ASP A 192 -11.37 -15.87 0.45
C ASP A 192 -11.60 -14.35 0.29
N ILE A 193 -11.22 -13.80 -0.87
CA ILE A 193 -11.29 -12.37 -1.17
C ILE A 193 -12.30 -12.15 -2.31
N TYR A 194 -13.30 -11.30 -2.08
CA TYR A 194 -14.40 -10.99 -2.99
C TYR A 194 -14.39 -9.52 -3.34
N GLU A 195 -14.49 -9.17 -4.63
CA GLU A 195 -14.64 -7.77 -5.05
C GLU A 195 -16.07 -7.31 -4.77
N VAL A 196 -16.20 -6.17 -4.08
CA VAL A 196 -17.48 -5.55 -3.76
C VAL A 196 -17.75 -4.47 -4.79
N LEU A 197 -18.78 -4.68 -5.62
CA LEU A 197 -19.20 -3.76 -6.69
C LEU A 197 -19.94 -2.53 -6.15
#